data_AF-A0A924T793-F1
#
_entry.id   AF-A0A924T793-F1
#
_cell.length_a   1.000
_cell.length_b   1.000
_cell.length_c   1.000
_cell.angle_alpha   90.00
_cell.angle_beta   90.00
_cell.angle_gamma   90.00
#
_symmetry.space_group_name_H-M   'P 1'
#
loop_
_entity.id
_entity.type
_entity.pdbx_description
1 polymer ?
#
loop_
_entity_poly.entity_id
_entity_poly.type
_entity_poly.pdbx_seq_one_letter_code
_entity_poly.pdbx_strand_id
1 'polypeptide(L)'
;MIVLKAAQEKVLSALQVVAGIVERRHTLPILANVLIRKTGGSVEFTTSDLEIQVRTAAQLDGDDGNYAFTVGAKKLIDILKSLPSDQLVSLTANQAKLTLQAGKSRFTLQTLPAEDFPLVQEAVDFGPAFSVPQKTLKSLIGQVHFSMAVHDIRYYLNGILFVAEGKTLTLVATDGHRLALAQATLEVEMPKQEVILPRKTVLELQRLLKDDPKGAEEEQQIEMRFAGNQAKFNFGGLEFVTKLVEGKFPDYHRVIPKNHKNHITLGRATLLSSLQRAAILTSEKFKGVRLNVSPGALGIASSNAEQEEAKEELEIDYGGDSFEIGFNVGYLMDVLANMSQDMVTVSLQDSNSSALITNPEIEGFKYVVMPMRI
;
A
#
# COMPACT_ATOMS: atom_id res chain seq x y z
N MET A 1 -39.81 3.84 0.84
CA MET A 1 -39.38 3.97 -0.56
C MET A 1 -38.12 3.16 -0.78
N ILE A 2 -38.06 2.37 -1.85
CA ILE A 2 -36.94 1.49 -2.14
C ILE A 2 -35.81 2.32 -2.76
N VAL A 3 -34.75 2.54 -1.99
CA VAL A 3 -33.55 3.25 -2.42
C VAL A 3 -32.80 2.40 -3.44
N LEU A 4 -32.56 1.13 -3.12
CA LEU A 4 -31.91 0.22 -4.06
C LEU A 4 -32.43 -1.21 -3.92
N LYS A 5 -32.33 -1.97 -5.01
CA LYS A 5 -32.68 -3.38 -5.12
C LYS A 5 -31.71 -4.07 -6.07
N ALA A 6 -30.95 -5.04 -5.59
CA ALA A 6 -29.97 -5.77 -6.40
C ALA A 6 -29.59 -7.10 -5.74
N ALA A 7 -28.85 -7.95 -6.46
CA ALA A 7 -28.21 -9.11 -5.84
C ALA A 7 -27.27 -8.64 -4.71
N GLN A 8 -27.23 -9.39 -3.61
CA GLN A 8 -26.39 -9.13 -2.45
C GLN A 8 -24.95 -8.79 -2.85
N GLU A 9 -24.37 -9.57 -3.77
CA GLU A 9 -22.97 -9.45 -4.17
C GLU A 9 -22.66 -8.08 -4.82
N LYS A 10 -23.60 -7.53 -5.60
CA LYS A 10 -23.45 -6.20 -6.23
C LYS A 10 -23.43 -5.09 -5.19
N VAL A 11 -24.27 -5.18 -4.16
CA VAL A 11 -24.32 -4.19 -3.08
C VAL A 11 -23.10 -4.32 -2.17
N LEU A 12 -22.73 -5.55 -1.82
CA LEU A 12 -21.59 -5.83 -0.95
C LEU A 12 -20.28 -5.38 -1.60
N SER A 13 -20.06 -5.68 -2.88
CA SER A 13 -18.83 -5.29 -3.59
C SER A 13 -18.65 -3.78 -3.63
N ALA A 14 -19.68 -3.01 -3.99
CA ALA A 14 -19.63 -1.55 -3.97
C ALA A 14 -19.30 -0.99 -2.57
N LEU A 15 -19.93 -1.52 -1.53
CA LEU A 15 -19.68 -1.09 -0.14
C LEU A 15 -18.28 -1.46 0.37
N GLN A 16 -17.81 -2.67 0.09
CA GLN A 16 -16.50 -3.14 0.56
C GLN A 16 -15.34 -2.36 -0.04
N VAL A 17 -15.53 -1.83 -1.24
CA VAL A 17 -14.51 -1.02 -1.89
C VAL A 17 -14.30 0.28 -1.13
N VAL A 18 -15.35 0.98 -0.71
CA VAL A 18 -15.20 2.25 0.02
C VAL A 18 -14.96 2.06 1.52
N ALA A 19 -15.26 0.91 2.11
CA ALA A 19 -15.22 0.74 3.56
C ALA A 19 -13.83 0.60 4.19
N GLY A 20 -12.74 0.47 3.41
CA GLY A 20 -11.40 0.21 3.95
C GLY A 20 -10.83 1.35 4.81
N ILE A 21 -11.25 2.59 4.57
CA ILE A 21 -10.83 3.77 5.34
C ILE A 21 -11.64 4.00 6.62
N VAL A 22 -12.76 3.27 6.80
CA VAL A 22 -13.63 3.39 7.97
C VAL A 22 -12.93 2.77 9.18
N GLU A 23 -12.54 3.61 10.13
CA GLU A 23 -11.83 3.18 11.33
C GLU A 23 -12.70 2.37 12.30
N ARG A 24 -12.11 1.89 13.40
CA ARG A 24 -12.87 1.24 14.49
C ARG A 24 -13.21 2.20 15.63
N ARG A 25 -12.39 3.23 15.81
CA ARG A 25 -12.55 4.28 16.81
C ARG A 25 -12.67 5.59 16.05
N HIS A 26 -13.72 6.34 16.31
CA HIS A 26 -14.00 7.57 15.59
C HIS A 26 -14.14 8.71 16.58
N THR A 27 -13.57 9.86 16.24
CA THR A 27 -13.84 11.13 16.92
C THR A 27 -15.27 11.59 16.68
N LEU A 28 -15.80 11.37 15.47
CA LEU A 28 -17.17 11.68 15.08
C LEU A 28 -17.93 10.38 14.71
N PRO A 29 -19.08 10.07 15.35
CA PRO A 29 -19.83 8.84 15.07
C PRO A 29 -20.26 8.67 13.60
N ILE A 30 -20.52 9.78 12.89
CA ILE A 30 -20.94 9.75 11.48
C ILE A 30 -19.84 9.24 10.53
N LEU A 31 -18.56 9.30 10.92
CA LEU A 31 -17.44 8.72 10.15
C LEU A 31 -17.41 7.18 10.20
N ALA A 32 -18.21 6.56 11.08
CA ALA A 32 -18.44 5.12 11.06
C ALA A 32 -19.46 4.70 9.97
N ASN A 33 -20.14 5.68 9.38
CA ASN A 33 -21.15 5.46 8.36
C ASN A 33 -20.56 5.55 6.95
N VAL A 34 -21.26 4.93 6.01
CA VAL A 34 -21.15 5.22 4.58
C VAL A 34 -22.27 6.21 4.22
N LEU A 35 -21.93 7.25 3.48
CA LEU A 35 -22.89 8.12 2.80
C LEU A 35 -23.39 7.40 1.55
N ILE A 36 -24.71 7.25 1.42
CA ILE A 36 -25.36 6.67 0.24
C ILE A 36 -26.16 7.78 -0.42
N ARG A 37 -25.85 8.08 -1.68
CA ARG A 37 -26.57 9.06 -2.49
C ARG A 37 -27.09 8.41 -3.77
N LYS A 38 -28.42 8.35 -3.90
CA LYS A 38 -29.09 7.91 -5.13
C LYS A 38 -29.51 9.12 -5.96
N THR A 39 -29.17 9.09 -7.25
CA THR A 39 -29.65 10.05 -8.25
C THR A 39 -30.07 9.28 -9.50
N GLY A 40 -31.37 9.26 -9.81
CA GLY A 40 -31.90 8.38 -10.87
C GLY A 40 -31.60 6.91 -10.59
N GLY A 41 -31.01 6.18 -11.55
CA GLY A 41 -30.58 4.78 -11.37
C GLY A 41 -29.18 4.59 -10.74
N SER A 42 -28.43 5.68 -10.54
CA SER A 42 -27.07 5.62 -10.00
C SER A 42 -27.07 5.76 -8.48
N VAL A 43 -26.38 4.87 -7.79
CA VAL A 43 -26.16 4.92 -6.35
C VAL A 43 -24.68 5.10 -6.06
N GLU A 44 -24.34 6.23 -5.47
CA GLU A 44 -23.01 6.57 -4.99
C GLU A 44 -22.85 6.14 -3.52
N PHE A 45 -21.70 5.54 -3.22
CA PHE A 45 -21.27 5.21 -1.87
C PHE A 45 -19.99 6.00 -1.58
N THR A 46 -19.99 6.72 -0.46
CA THR A 46 -18.87 7.58 -0.05
C THR A 46 -18.52 7.35 1.41
N THR A 47 -17.24 7.14 1.68
CA THR A 47 -16.68 7.08 3.05
C THR A 47 -15.62 8.16 3.19
N SER A 48 -15.37 8.58 4.42
CA SER A 48 -14.40 9.62 4.74
C SER A 48 -13.87 9.40 6.15
N ASP A 49 -12.62 9.76 6.40
CA ASP A 49 -12.03 9.91 7.73
C ASP A 49 -11.50 11.33 7.99
N LEU A 50 -11.89 12.30 7.15
CA LEU A 50 -11.41 13.70 7.08
C LEU A 50 -10.01 13.91 6.46
N GLU A 51 -9.25 12.84 6.24
CA GLU A 51 -7.96 12.88 5.53
C GLU A 51 -8.07 12.23 4.15
N ILE A 52 -8.80 11.13 4.06
CA ILE A 52 -9.07 10.33 2.90
C ILE A 52 -10.58 10.28 2.68
N GLN A 53 -10.98 10.40 1.42
CA GLN A 53 -12.34 10.17 0.96
C GLN A 53 -12.31 9.19 -0.21
N VAL A 54 -13.15 8.15 -0.13
CA VAL A 54 -13.29 7.16 -1.20
C VAL A 54 -14.74 7.11 -1.65
N ARG A 55 -14.94 7.17 -2.96
CA ARG A 55 -16.24 7.19 -3.60
C ARG A 55 -16.30 6.16 -4.70
N THR A 56 -17.44 5.49 -4.83
CA THR A 56 -17.77 4.64 -5.97
C THR A 56 -19.24 4.80 -6.34
N ALA A 57 -19.59 4.46 -7.58
CA ALA A 57 -20.97 4.44 -8.04
C ALA A 57 -21.32 3.07 -8.64
N ALA A 58 -22.56 2.64 -8.41
CA ALA A 58 -23.12 1.43 -9.01
C ALA A 58 -24.52 1.71 -9.57
N GLN A 59 -24.84 1.08 -10.70
CA GLN A 59 -26.20 1.05 -11.22
C GLN A 59 -26.97 -0.04 -10.49
N LEU A 60 -27.95 0.38 -9.68
CA LEU A 60 -28.77 -0.51 -8.86
C LEU A 60 -30.23 -0.12 -9.05
N ASP A 61 -31.11 -1.12 -9.23
CA ASP A 61 -32.54 -0.86 -9.41
C ASP A 61 -33.13 -0.20 -8.16
N GLY A 62 -34.30 0.43 -8.27
CA GLY A 62 -34.98 1.06 -7.13
C GLY A 62 -36.12 1.94 -7.59
N ASP A 63 -36.83 2.55 -6.65
CA ASP A 63 -37.89 3.51 -6.96
C ASP A 63 -37.27 4.81 -7.50
N ASP A 64 -37.94 5.50 -8.42
CA ASP A 64 -37.47 6.79 -8.94
C ASP A 64 -37.27 7.85 -7.85
N GLY A 65 -36.43 8.84 -8.15
CA GLY A 65 -36.12 9.96 -7.27
C GLY A 65 -34.73 9.93 -6.64
N ASN A 66 -34.45 11.00 -5.88
CA ASN A 66 -33.15 11.28 -5.29
C ASN A 66 -33.19 11.10 -3.78
N TYR A 67 -32.21 10.39 -3.22
CA TYR A 67 -32.13 10.11 -1.79
C TYR A 67 -30.70 10.26 -1.31
N ALA A 68 -30.53 10.80 -0.11
CA ALA A 68 -29.23 10.87 0.53
C ALA A 68 -29.39 10.60 2.03
N PHE A 69 -28.59 9.68 2.57
CA PHE A 69 -28.54 9.39 4.00
C PHE A 69 -27.21 8.69 4.32
N THR A 70 -26.90 8.57 5.60
CA THR A 70 -25.73 7.81 6.05
C THR A 70 -26.16 6.61 6.88
N VAL A 71 -25.42 5.51 6.83
CA VAL A 71 -25.72 4.30 7.62
C VAL A 71 -24.42 3.59 8.03
N GLY A 72 -24.42 2.94 9.20
CA GLY A 72 -23.23 2.26 9.72
C GLY A 72 -22.63 1.25 8.74
N ALA A 73 -21.45 1.55 8.20
CA ALA A 73 -20.85 0.81 7.09
C ALA A 73 -20.57 -0.63 7.47
N LYS A 74 -19.90 -0.85 8.61
CA LYS A 74 -19.57 -2.18 9.12
C LYS A 74 -20.81 -3.03 9.36
N LYS A 75 -21.85 -2.48 10.02
CA LYS A 75 -23.10 -3.21 10.29
C LYS A 75 -23.77 -3.65 8.99
N LEU A 76 -23.84 -2.75 8.00
CA LEU A 76 -24.44 -3.05 6.71
C LEU A 76 -23.65 -4.14 5.96
N ILE A 77 -22.32 -4.06 5.97
CA ILE A 77 -21.43 -5.07 5.36
C ILE A 77 -21.57 -6.42 6.06
N ASP A 78 -21.57 -6.47 7.39
CA ASP A 78 -21.67 -7.71 8.15
C ASP A 78 -23.03 -8.40 7.90
N ILE A 79 -24.13 -7.62 7.83
CA ILE A 79 -25.44 -8.14 7.44
C ILE A 79 -25.38 -8.71 6.03
N LEU A 80 -24.85 -7.97 5.06
CA LEU A 80 -24.79 -8.42 3.67
C LEU A 80 -23.97 -9.72 3.57
N LYS A 81 -22.81 -9.80 4.22
CA LYS A 81 -21.96 -11.01 4.25
C LYS A 81 -22.67 -12.24 4.82
N SER A 82 -23.66 -12.05 5.70
CA SER A 82 -24.44 -13.16 6.27
C SER A 82 -25.48 -13.76 5.31
N LEU A 83 -25.74 -13.10 4.17
CA LEU A 83 -26.75 -13.49 3.19
C LEU A 83 -26.11 -14.22 1.99
N PRO A 84 -26.85 -15.11 1.30
CA PRO A 84 -26.38 -15.73 0.04
C PRO A 84 -26.06 -14.67 -1.02
N SER A 85 -25.07 -14.92 -1.89
CA SER A 85 -24.54 -13.92 -2.83
C SER A 85 -25.55 -13.50 -3.91
N ASP A 86 -26.38 -14.45 -4.35
CA ASP A 86 -27.44 -14.28 -5.34
C ASP A 86 -28.75 -13.75 -4.74
N GLN A 87 -28.84 -13.68 -3.40
CA GLN A 87 -30.04 -13.22 -2.72
C GLN A 87 -30.36 -11.77 -3.12
N LEU A 88 -31.57 -11.56 -3.63
CA LEU A 88 -32.07 -10.22 -3.92
C LEU A 88 -32.26 -9.46 -2.60
N VAL A 89 -31.55 -8.34 -2.45
CA VAL A 89 -31.64 -7.43 -1.31
C VAL A 89 -32.34 -6.15 -1.72
N SER A 90 -33.12 -5.57 -0.82
CA SER A 90 -33.74 -4.26 -1.00
C SER A 90 -33.43 -3.38 0.21
N LEU A 91 -33.03 -2.13 -0.05
CA LEU A 91 -32.87 -1.10 0.98
C LEU A 91 -34.01 -0.10 0.84
N THR A 92 -34.76 0.08 1.91
CA THR A 92 -35.86 1.04 1.98
C THR A 92 -35.52 2.10 3.02
N ALA A 93 -35.40 3.36 2.60
CA ALA A 93 -35.25 4.48 3.52
C ALA A 93 -36.63 4.98 3.94
N ASN A 94 -36.78 5.26 5.24
CA ASN A 94 -37.95 5.93 5.81
C ASN A 94 -37.51 6.73 7.05
N GLN A 95 -37.63 8.06 6.97
CA GLN A 95 -37.19 8.99 8.02
C GLN A 95 -35.73 8.70 8.42
N ALA A 96 -35.47 8.48 9.71
CA ALA A 96 -34.14 8.18 10.26
C ALA A 96 -33.79 6.68 10.27
N LYS A 97 -34.48 5.86 9.46
CA LYS A 97 -34.29 4.40 9.43
C LYS A 97 -34.07 3.88 8.02
N LEU A 98 -33.11 2.97 7.90
CA LEU A 98 -32.88 2.15 6.71
C LEU A 98 -33.32 0.71 7.02
N THR A 99 -34.27 0.20 6.25
CA THR A 99 -34.66 -1.21 6.31
C THR A 99 -33.98 -1.98 5.20
N LEU A 100 -33.17 -2.99 5.54
CA LEU A 100 -32.68 -4.00 4.61
C LEU A 100 -33.61 -5.21 4.66
N GLN A 101 -34.14 -5.62 3.52
CA GLN A 101 -34.96 -6.83 3.39
C GLN A 101 -34.36 -7.78 2.34
N ALA A 102 -34.23 -9.05 2.72
CA ALA A 102 -33.68 -10.13 1.90
C ALA A 102 -34.48 -11.41 2.17
N GLY A 103 -35.38 -11.78 1.26
CA GLY A 103 -36.34 -12.85 1.49
C GLY A 103 -37.19 -12.60 2.76
N LYS A 104 -37.09 -13.51 3.73
CA LYS A 104 -37.78 -13.41 5.04
C LYS A 104 -36.97 -12.64 6.09
N SER A 105 -35.71 -12.34 5.82
CA SER A 105 -34.84 -11.60 6.74
C SER A 105 -35.09 -10.10 6.61
N ARG A 106 -35.23 -9.42 7.74
CA ARG A 106 -35.46 -7.97 7.81
C ARG A 106 -34.60 -7.36 8.91
N PHE A 107 -33.81 -6.36 8.55
CA PHE A 107 -32.93 -5.62 9.45
C PHE A 107 -33.29 -4.15 9.38
N THR A 108 -33.30 -3.44 10.52
CA THR A 108 -33.53 -2.00 10.57
C THR A 108 -32.33 -1.32 11.21
N LEU A 109 -31.71 -0.40 10.48
CA LEU A 109 -30.55 0.38 10.90
C LEU A 109 -30.96 1.84 11.10
N GLN A 110 -30.35 2.50 12.08
CA GLN A 110 -30.48 3.96 12.22
C GLN A 110 -29.63 4.65 11.15
N THR A 111 -30.15 5.75 10.63
CA THR A 111 -29.43 6.63 9.70
C THR A 111 -29.14 7.97 10.34
N LEU A 112 -28.13 8.68 9.83
CA LEU A 112 -27.94 10.10 10.13
C LEU A 112 -28.14 10.91 8.84
N PRO A 113 -28.48 12.21 8.94
CA PRO A 113 -28.66 13.09 7.79
C PRO A 113 -27.41 13.13 6.90
N ALA A 114 -27.61 13.29 5.59
CA ALA A 114 -26.49 13.29 4.63
C ALA A 114 -25.71 14.60 4.64
N GLU A 115 -26.39 15.70 4.94
CA GLU A 115 -25.85 17.05 5.08
C GLU A 115 -24.82 17.16 6.22
N ASP A 116 -24.91 16.30 7.22
CA ASP A 116 -23.97 16.23 8.34
C ASP A 116 -22.70 15.43 8.00
N PHE A 117 -22.68 14.69 6.88
CA PHE A 117 -21.55 13.84 6.52
C PHE A 117 -20.38 14.70 6.02
N PRO A 118 -19.22 14.66 6.68
CA PRO A 118 -18.10 15.53 6.33
C PRO A 118 -17.38 15.02 5.07
N LEU A 119 -17.51 15.80 3.99
CA LEU A 119 -16.78 15.58 2.76
C LEU A 119 -15.43 16.30 2.80
N VAL A 120 -14.41 15.68 2.21
CA VAL A 120 -13.12 16.33 1.98
C VAL A 120 -13.32 17.39 0.91
N GLN A 121 -12.96 18.64 1.21
CA GLN A 121 -12.98 19.72 0.23
C GLN A 121 -11.85 19.51 -0.77
N GLU A 122 -12.20 19.27 -2.03
CA GLU A 122 -11.20 19.05 -3.09
C GLU A 122 -10.45 20.35 -3.42
N ALA A 123 -9.14 20.22 -3.67
CA ALA A 123 -8.32 21.29 -4.21
C ALA A 123 -8.84 21.74 -5.59
N VAL A 124 -8.76 23.04 -5.85
CA VAL A 124 -9.24 23.64 -7.11
C VAL A 124 -8.18 23.53 -8.22
N ASP A 125 -6.93 23.34 -7.83
CA ASP A 125 -5.72 23.52 -8.63
C ASP A 125 -4.89 22.22 -8.75
N PHE A 126 -5.55 21.10 -9.05
CA PHE A 126 -4.84 19.89 -9.45
C PHE A 126 -4.02 20.11 -10.71
N GLY A 127 -2.73 19.75 -10.65
CA GLY A 127 -1.82 19.80 -11.79
C GLY A 127 -2.20 18.83 -12.93
N PRO A 128 -1.29 18.67 -13.92
CA PRO A 128 -1.49 17.74 -15.01
C PRO A 128 -1.77 16.32 -14.51
N ALA A 129 -2.65 15.63 -15.22
CA ALA A 129 -2.97 14.23 -14.96
C ALA A 129 -1.96 13.33 -15.68
N PHE A 130 -1.66 12.18 -15.07
CA PHE A 130 -0.89 11.11 -15.69
C PHE A 130 -1.42 9.77 -15.22
N SER A 131 -1.18 8.73 -16.01
CA SER A 131 -1.68 7.39 -15.73
C SER A 131 -0.58 6.35 -15.82
N VAL A 132 -0.76 5.28 -15.05
CA VAL A 132 -0.01 4.03 -15.19
C VAL A 132 -0.98 2.86 -15.05
N PRO A 133 -0.61 1.65 -15.51
CA PRO A 133 -1.39 0.46 -15.20
C PRO A 133 -1.53 0.26 -13.68
N GLN A 134 -2.69 -0.17 -13.21
CA GLN A 134 -2.94 -0.44 -11.79
C GLN A 134 -1.94 -1.46 -11.23
N LYS A 135 -1.67 -2.53 -12.00
CA LYS A 135 -0.67 -3.54 -11.67
C LYS A 135 0.73 -2.94 -11.49
N THR A 136 1.10 -1.97 -12.33
CA THR A 136 2.38 -1.26 -12.23
C THR A 136 2.46 -0.50 -10.92
N LEU A 137 1.49 0.36 -10.59
CA LEU A 137 1.51 1.10 -9.34
C LEU A 137 1.48 0.18 -8.11
N LYS A 138 0.68 -0.90 -8.15
CA LYS A 138 0.62 -1.91 -7.09
C LYS A 138 1.99 -2.56 -6.85
N SER A 139 2.69 -2.90 -7.92
CA SER A 139 4.06 -3.45 -7.85
C SER A 139 5.04 -2.45 -7.25
N LEU A 140 5.03 -1.18 -7.70
CA LEU A 140 5.89 -0.14 -7.14
C LEU A 140 5.64 0.06 -5.64
N ILE A 141 4.37 0.15 -5.21
CA ILE A 141 4.01 0.29 -3.79
C ILE A 141 4.50 -0.92 -2.99
N GLY A 142 4.29 -2.14 -3.49
CA GLY A 142 4.75 -3.37 -2.83
C GLY A 142 6.27 -3.42 -2.66
N GLN A 143 7.02 -2.87 -3.62
CA GLN A 143 8.49 -2.81 -3.57
C GLN A 143 9.02 -1.81 -2.54
N VAL A 144 8.24 -0.81 -2.12
CA VAL A 144 8.76 0.26 -1.24
C VAL A 144 8.07 0.40 0.11
N HIS A 145 6.80 0.01 0.28
CA HIS A 145 5.99 0.38 1.44
C HIS A 145 6.57 -0.03 2.80
N PHE A 146 7.37 -1.10 2.82
CA PHE A 146 7.85 -1.72 4.05
C PHE A 146 9.00 -0.91 4.64
N SER A 147 9.59 0.00 3.85
CA SER A 147 10.61 0.94 4.29
C SER A 147 10.05 2.25 4.83
N MET A 148 8.72 2.44 4.86
CA MET A 148 8.13 3.58 5.56
C MET A 148 8.38 3.48 7.07
N ALA A 149 8.66 4.62 7.70
CA ALA A 149 8.70 4.70 9.15
C ALA A 149 7.30 4.47 9.76
N VAL A 150 7.27 4.09 11.04
CA VAL A 150 6.04 3.84 11.79
C VAL A 150 6.05 4.72 13.02
N HIS A 151 5.16 5.71 13.06
CA HIS A 151 5.04 6.69 14.15
C HIS A 151 6.35 7.45 14.44
N ASP A 152 7.15 7.71 13.40
CA ASP A 152 8.35 8.55 13.54
C ASP A 152 7.93 10.01 13.72
N ILE A 153 8.69 10.73 14.56
CA ILE A 153 8.50 12.17 14.79
C ILE A 153 8.71 13.00 13.51
N ARG A 154 9.50 12.47 12.57
CA ARG A 154 9.68 13.02 11.23
C ARG A 154 8.53 12.52 10.36
N TYR A 155 7.38 13.18 10.47
CA TYR A 155 6.13 12.72 9.86
C TYR A 155 6.24 12.42 8.34
N TYR A 156 7.10 13.14 7.62
CA TYR A 156 7.40 12.93 6.20
C TYR A 156 8.04 11.56 5.87
N LEU A 157 8.53 10.81 6.87
CA LEU A 157 9.01 9.43 6.72
C LEU A 157 7.92 8.38 6.93
N ASN A 158 6.77 8.76 7.51
CA ASN A 158 5.63 7.87 7.74
C ASN A 158 4.77 7.70 6.47
N GLY A 159 5.33 7.95 5.29
CA GLY A 159 4.65 7.93 3.99
C GLY A 159 5.60 7.56 2.85
N ILE A 160 5.08 7.50 1.64
CA ILE A 160 5.88 7.26 0.43
C ILE A 160 5.96 8.57 -0.36
N LEU A 161 7.18 8.96 -0.72
CA LEU A 161 7.41 10.01 -1.71
C LEU A 161 7.07 9.49 -3.11
N PHE A 162 6.21 10.21 -3.81
CA PHE A 162 5.93 10.05 -5.23
C PHE A 162 6.56 11.22 -5.99
N VAL A 163 7.37 10.92 -7.00
CA VAL A 163 7.96 11.92 -7.90
C VAL A 163 7.60 11.56 -9.34
N ALA A 164 6.84 12.42 -10.00
CA ALA A 164 6.63 12.36 -11.44
C ALA A 164 7.50 13.45 -12.09
N GLU A 165 8.45 13.06 -12.94
CA GLU A 165 9.35 13.99 -13.62
C GLU A 165 9.83 13.37 -14.94
N GLY A 166 9.74 14.14 -16.02
CA GLY A 166 10.03 13.63 -17.36
C GLY A 166 9.16 12.42 -17.67
N LYS A 167 9.75 11.30 -18.06
CA LYS A 167 9.05 10.04 -18.32
C LYS A 167 9.14 9.04 -17.17
N THR A 168 9.33 9.49 -15.93
CA THR A 168 9.56 8.58 -14.81
C THR A 168 8.65 8.89 -13.64
N LEU A 169 7.99 7.85 -13.14
CA LEU A 169 7.37 7.82 -11.82
C LEU A 169 8.31 7.11 -10.85
N THR A 170 8.75 7.81 -9.82
CA THR A 170 9.62 7.26 -8.77
C THR A 170 8.86 7.23 -7.44
N LEU A 171 8.84 6.07 -6.79
CA LEU A 171 8.36 5.91 -5.42
C LEU A 171 9.55 5.68 -4.49
N VAL A 172 9.58 6.39 -3.35
CA VAL A 172 10.66 6.25 -2.34
C VAL A 172 10.07 6.18 -0.94
N ALA A 173 10.57 5.23 -0.14
CA ALA A 173 10.24 5.10 1.28
C ALA A 173 11.51 4.87 2.10
N THR A 174 11.60 5.49 3.26
CA THR A 174 12.72 5.30 4.19
C THR A 174 12.31 5.56 5.64
N ASP A 175 12.93 4.84 6.57
CA ASP A 175 12.83 5.04 8.01
C ASP A 175 14.12 5.66 8.60
N GLY A 176 15.09 5.97 7.74
CA GLY A 176 16.43 6.44 8.10
C GLY A 176 17.46 5.34 8.34
N HIS A 177 17.05 4.07 8.47
CA HIS A 177 17.94 2.91 8.57
C HIS A 177 17.99 2.07 7.30
N ARG A 178 16.92 2.14 6.50
CA ARG A 178 16.81 1.52 5.18
C ARG A 178 16.03 2.41 4.24
N LEU A 179 16.20 2.21 2.95
CA LEU A 179 15.52 2.95 1.90
C LEU A 179 15.15 2.01 0.76
N ALA A 180 13.92 2.10 0.28
CA ALA A 180 13.48 1.43 -0.93
C ALA A 180 13.09 2.48 -1.98
N LEU A 181 13.49 2.23 -3.22
CA LEU A 181 13.16 3.03 -4.39
C LEU A 181 12.69 2.09 -5.50
N ALA A 182 11.58 2.44 -6.12
CA ALA A 182 11.04 1.74 -7.28
C ALA A 182 10.63 2.76 -8.35
N GLN A 183 10.82 2.41 -9.62
CA GLN A 183 10.53 3.29 -10.75
C GLN A 183 9.72 2.59 -11.82
N ALA A 184 8.85 3.36 -12.48
CA ALA A 184 8.21 2.98 -13.73
C ALA A 184 8.36 4.09 -14.78
N THR A 185 8.29 3.69 -16.04
CA THR A 185 8.27 4.62 -17.16
C THR A 185 6.84 5.12 -17.36
N LEU A 186 6.70 6.43 -17.55
CA LEU A 186 5.45 7.09 -17.93
C LEU A 186 5.36 7.19 -19.46
N GLU A 187 4.15 7.04 -19.99
CA GLU A 187 3.89 7.24 -21.42
C GLU A 187 3.94 8.72 -21.82
N VAL A 188 3.64 9.60 -20.86
CA VAL A 188 3.63 11.06 -21.01
C VAL A 188 4.82 11.70 -20.30
N GLU A 189 5.27 12.82 -20.82
CA GLU A 189 6.28 13.64 -20.17
C GLU A 189 5.62 14.58 -19.16
N MET A 190 6.10 14.54 -17.92
CA MET A 190 5.53 15.27 -16.79
C MET A 190 6.49 16.37 -16.30
N PRO A 191 5.99 17.57 -15.98
CA PRO A 191 6.77 18.50 -15.18
C PRO A 191 7.03 17.88 -13.80
N LYS A 192 8.14 18.27 -13.16
CA LYS A 192 8.47 17.76 -11.83
C LYS A 192 7.32 18.06 -10.84
N GLN A 193 6.72 17.00 -10.31
CA GLN A 193 5.76 17.03 -9.22
C GLN A 193 6.21 16.04 -8.15
N GLU A 194 6.31 16.49 -6.91
CA GLU A 194 6.68 15.64 -5.77
C GLU A 194 5.68 15.78 -4.63
N VAL A 195 5.18 14.65 -4.14
CA VAL A 195 4.19 14.59 -3.05
C VAL A 195 4.48 13.42 -2.12
N ILE A 196 4.10 13.52 -0.85
CA ILE A 196 4.25 12.43 0.12
C ILE A 196 2.86 11.89 0.46
N LEU A 197 2.59 10.64 0.07
CA LEU A 197 1.34 9.96 0.41
C LEU A 197 1.42 9.39 1.83
N PRO A 198 0.44 9.67 2.71
CA PRO A 198 0.40 9.08 4.05
C PRO A 198 0.35 7.55 4.02
N ARG A 199 0.92 6.87 5.02
CA ARG A 199 0.87 5.40 5.15
C ARG A 199 -0.53 4.82 4.96
N LYS A 200 -1.56 5.44 5.55
CA LYS A 200 -2.95 4.95 5.43
C LYS A 200 -3.43 4.96 3.97
N THR A 201 -3.11 6.02 3.23
CA THR A 201 -3.39 6.13 1.79
C THR A 201 -2.71 5.01 1.01
N VAL A 202 -1.42 4.80 1.26
CA VAL A 202 -0.62 3.80 0.56
C VAL A 202 -1.18 2.40 0.76
N LEU A 203 -1.49 2.03 2.00
CA LEU A 203 -2.03 0.70 2.33
C LEU A 203 -3.43 0.50 1.73
N GLU A 204 -4.23 1.55 1.68
CA GLU A 204 -5.56 1.47 1.08
C GLU A 204 -5.49 1.38 -0.46
N LEU A 205 -4.62 2.16 -1.11
CA LEU A 205 -4.35 2.00 -2.54
C LEU A 205 -3.88 0.58 -2.85
N GLN A 206 -2.96 0.03 -2.07
CA GLN A 206 -2.49 -1.36 -2.25
C GLN A 206 -3.62 -2.39 -2.15
N ARG A 207 -4.59 -2.18 -1.25
CA ARG A 207 -5.78 -3.04 -1.12
C ARG A 207 -6.73 -2.92 -2.31
N LEU A 208 -6.85 -1.72 -2.88
CA LEU A 208 -7.83 -1.39 -3.93
C LEU A 208 -7.34 -1.70 -5.34
N LEU A 209 -6.04 -1.53 -5.60
CA LEU A 209 -5.42 -1.79 -6.89
C LEU A 209 -5.50 -3.28 -7.24
N LYS A 210 -5.91 -3.57 -8.48
CA LYS A 210 -6.06 -4.93 -9.00
C LYS A 210 -5.00 -5.25 -10.04
N ASP A 211 -4.74 -6.54 -10.20
CA ASP A 211 -4.03 -7.03 -11.38
C ASP A 211 -5.02 -7.12 -12.54
N ASP A 212 -4.52 -7.10 -13.77
CA ASP A 212 -5.38 -7.19 -14.95
C ASP A 212 -6.14 -8.53 -14.98
N PRO A 213 -7.43 -8.53 -15.36
CA PRO A 213 -8.18 -9.76 -15.57
C PRO A 213 -7.47 -10.67 -16.58
N LYS A 214 -7.53 -11.99 -16.35
CA LYS A 214 -6.98 -12.97 -17.31
C LYS A 214 -7.64 -12.79 -18.67
N GLY A 215 -6.84 -12.52 -19.70
CA GLY A 215 -7.31 -12.30 -21.07
C GLY A 215 -7.80 -10.88 -21.37
N ALA A 216 -7.51 -9.90 -20.51
CA ALA A 216 -7.76 -8.50 -20.85
C ALA A 216 -6.91 -8.05 -22.05
N GLU A 217 -7.54 -7.40 -23.02
CA GLU A 217 -6.86 -6.82 -24.20
C GLU A 217 -6.16 -5.51 -23.86
N GLU A 218 -6.63 -4.80 -22.83
CA GLU A 218 -6.09 -3.52 -22.36
C GLU A 218 -5.83 -3.56 -20.85
N GLU A 219 -4.72 -2.94 -20.44
CA GLU A 219 -4.35 -2.82 -19.03
C GLU A 219 -5.24 -1.79 -18.32
N GLN A 220 -5.75 -2.14 -17.13
CA GLN A 220 -6.59 -1.22 -16.37
C GLN A 220 -5.74 -0.09 -15.79
N GLN A 221 -5.99 1.14 -16.25
CA GLN A 221 -5.23 2.31 -15.82
C GLN A 221 -5.69 2.86 -14.46
N ILE A 222 -4.78 3.56 -13.79
CA ILE A 222 -5.07 4.49 -12.70
C ILE A 222 -4.55 5.87 -13.05
N GLU A 223 -5.46 6.83 -13.11
CA GLU A 223 -5.14 8.24 -13.30
C GLU A 223 -4.79 8.88 -11.95
N MET A 224 -3.73 9.67 -11.92
CA MET A 224 -3.23 10.41 -10.76
C MET A 224 -3.19 11.90 -11.06
N ARG A 225 -3.60 12.70 -10.08
CA ARG A 225 -3.45 14.16 -10.09
C ARG A 225 -2.97 14.66 -8.74
N PHE A 226 -2.00 15.56 -8.76
CA PHE A 226 -1.40 16.14 -7.55
C PHE A 226 -1.69 17.63 -7.46
N ALA A 227 -2.04 18.09 -6.26
CA ALA A 227 -2.16 19.48 -5.85
C ALA A 227 -1.21 19.74 -4.66
N GLY A 228 -1.14 20.99 -4.18
CA GLY A 228 -0.19 21.37 -3.12
C GLY A 228 -0.36 20.61 -1.80
N ASN A 229 -1.59 20.23 -1.46
CA ASN A 229 -1.91 19.53 -0.20
C ASN A 229 -2.79 18.29 -0.38
N GLN A 230 -3.08 17.88 -1.63
CA GLN A 230 -3.94 16.75 -1.93
C GLN A 230 -3.45 15.94 -3.14
N ALA A 231 -3.78 14.66 -3.15
CA ALA A 231 -3.72 13.80 -4.33
C ALA A 231 -5.10 13.23 -4.63
N LYS A 232 -5.39 13.06 -5.91
CA LYS A 232 -6.61 12.44 -6.43
C LYS A 232 -6.23 11.28 -7.33
N PHE A 233 -6.93 10.17 -7.17
CA PHE A 233 -6.77 8.96 -7.97
C PHE A 233 -8.13 8.54 -8.54
N ASN A 234 -8.16 8.23 -9.84
CA ASN A 234 -9.35 7.71 -10.51
C ASN A 234 -9.03 6.37 -11.16
N PHE A 235 -9.74 5.30 -10.78
CA PHE A 235 -9.53 3.96 -11.35
C PHE A 235 -10.72 3.04 -11.08
N GLY A 236 -11.10 2.19 -12.03
CA GLY A 236 -12.13 1.15 -11.81
C GLY A 236 -13.48 1.67 -11.30
N GLY A 237 -13.90 2.89 -11.67
CA GLY A 237 -15.11 3.54 -11.16
C GLY A 237 -14.99 4.07 -9.72
N LEU A 238 -13.76 4.21 -9.23
CA LEU A 238 -13.42 4.78 -7.93
C LEU A 238 -12.82 6.16 -8.10
N GLU A 239 -13.22 7.05 -7.21
CA GLU A 239 -12.57 8.32 -6.93
C GLU A 239 -12.01 8.25 -5.52
N PHE A 240 -10.71 8.48 -5.40
CA PHE A 240 -9.98 8.46 -4.13
C PHE A 240 -9.27 9.80 -3.97
N VAL A 241 -9.61 10.54 -2.93
CA VAL A 241 -9.01 11.84 -2.60
C VAL A 241 -8.33 11.73 -1.25
N THR A 242 -7.12 12.27 -1.12
CA THR A 242 -6.34 12.21 0.11
C THR A 242 -5.53 13.46 0.36
N LYS A 243 -5.39 13.85 1.62
CA LYS A 243 -4.41 14.85 2.05
C LYS A 243 -2.99 14.31 1.93
N LEU A 244 -2.06 15.21 1.67
CA LEU A 244 -0.63 14.91 1.61
C LEU A 244 0.03 15.14 2.96
N VAL A 245 1.14 14.43 3.21
CA VAL A 245 2.01 14.73 4.34
C VAL A 245 2.84 15.96 4.02
N GLU A 246 2.76 16.98 4.87
CA GLU A 246 3.61 18.16 4.75
C GLU A 246 5.06 17.84 5.16
N GLY A 247 6.02 18.36 4.40
CA GLY A 247 7.43 18.27 4.72
C GLY A 247 8.30 18.01 3.50
N LYS A 248 9.62 18.19 3.68
CA LYS A 248 10.62 17.91 2.65
C LYS A 248 11.17 16.51 2.86
N PHE A 249 10.96 15.63 1.89
CA PHE A 249 11.55 14.29 1.92
C PHE A 249 13.09 14.37 1.79
N PRO A 250 13.86 13.50 2.47
CA PRO A 250 15.32 13.48 2.34
C PRO A 250 15.79 13.28 0.90
N ASP A 251 16.94 13.85 0.55
CA ASP A 251 17.57 13.63 -0.76
C ASP A 251 18.12 12.19 -0.84
N TYR A 252 17.29 11.30 -1.37
CA TYR A 252 17.57 9.87 -1.48
C TYR A 252 18.74 9.55 -2.41
N HIS A 253 19.04 10.42 -3.39
CA HIS A 253 20.17 10.21 -4.30
C HIS A 253 21.52 10.21 -3.57
N ARG A 254 21.61 10.90 -2.43
CA ARG A 254 22.82 10.95 -1.59
C ARG A 254 22.99 9.73 -0.70
N VAL A 255 21.90 9.00 -0.44
CA VAL A 255 21.89 7.83 0.44
C VAL A 255 22.15 6.55 -0.36
N ILE A 256 21.79 6.52 -1.65
CA ILE A 256 22.05 5.38 -2.52
C ILE A 256 23.55 5.30 -2.81
N PRO A 257 24.26 4.29 -2.28
CA PRO A 257 25.69 4.13 -2.50
C PRO A 257 25.98 3.88 -3.99
N LYS A 258 27.15 4.38 -4.41
CA LYS A 258 27.67 4.22 -5.77
C LYS A 258 29.00 3.50 -5.69
N ASN A 259 29.34 2.72 -6.70
CA ASN A 259 30.65 2.08 -6.87
C ASN A 259 30.97 0.99 -5.82
N HIS A 260 29.97 0.21 -5.40
CA HIS A 260 30.22 -1.07 -4.73
C HIS A 260 31.14 -1.94 -5.59
N LYS A 261 32.04 -2.67 -4.95
CA LYS A 261 32.99 -3.57 -5.63
C LYS A 261 32.55 -5.03 -5.61
N ASN A 262 31.84 -5.42 -4.57
CA ASN A 262 31.47 -6.82 -4.32
C ASN A 262 30.01 -6.99 -4.71
N HIS A 263 29.74 -7.73 -5.80
CA HIS A 263 28.40 -8.01 -6.26
C HIS A 263 28.14 -9.51 -6.18
N ILE A 264 27.13 -9.90 -5.40
CA ILE A 264 26.79 -11.30 -5.15
C ILE A 264 25.37 -11.52 -5.65
N THR A 265 25.21 -12.33 -6.69
CA THR A 265 23.90 -12.69 -7.24
C THR A 265 23.54 -14.11 -6.79
N LEU A 266 22.43 -14.25 -6.08
CA LEU A 266 22.03 -15.52 -5.45
C LEU A 266 20.51 -15.69 -5.38
N GLY A 267 20.07 -16.92 -5.13
CA GLY A 267 18.66 -17.27 -5.05
C GLY A 267 17.96 -16.56 -3.89
N ARG A 268 16.95 -15.74 -4.21
CA ARG A 268 16.14 -14.95 -3.27
C ARG A 268 15.53 -15.83 -2.19
N ALA A 269 14.85 -16.91 -2.59
CA ALA A 269 14.15 -17.80 -1.67
C ALA A 269 15.12 -18.53 -0.73
N THR A 270 16.27 -18.96 -1.26
CA THR A 270 17.34 -19.60 -0.48
C THR A 270 17.87 -18.64 0.58
N LEU A 271 18.27 -17.43 0.18
CA LEU A 271 18.76 -16.39 1.10
C LEU A 271 17.71 -16.04 2.17
N LEU A 272 16.45 -15.83 1.78
CA LEU A 272 15.37 -15.56 2.72
C LEU A 272 15.20 -16.69 3.75
N SER A 273 15.23 -17.94 3.30
CA SER A 273 15.06 -19.09 4.19
C SER A 273 16.20 -19.22 5.21
N SER A 274 17.44 -18.95 4.80
CA SER A 274 18.61 -18.97 5.71
C SER A 274 18.56 -17.81 6.70
N LEU A 275 18.18 -16.61 6.26
CA LEU A 275 17.96 -15.47 7.15
C LEU A 275 16.83 -15.73 8.16
N GLN A 276 15.75 -16.40 7.73
CA GLN A 276 14.66 -16.80 8.61
C GLN A 276 15.12 -17.78 9.69
N ARG A 277 15.96 -18.77 9.35
CA ARG A 277 16.52 -19.71 10.32
C ARG A 277 17.48 -19.01 11.29
N ALA A 278 18.37 -18.16 10.78
CA ALA A 278 19.27 -17.37 11.64
C ALA A 278 18.48 -16.43 12.58
N ALA A 279 17.41 -15.80 12.09
CA ALA A 279 16.59 -14.89 12.89
C ALA A 279 16.00 -15.51 14.17
N ILE A 280 15.78 -16.84 14.20
CA ILE A 280 15.24 -17.56 15.37
C ILE A 280 16.13 -17.39 16.60
N LEU A 281 17.46 -17.36 16.40
CA LEU A 281 18.45 -17.23 17.48
C LEU A 281 19.04 -15.81 17.56
N THR A 282 18.30 -14.80 17.09
CA THR A 282 18.63 -13.39 17.33
C THR A 282 17.96 -12.90 18.61
N SER A 283 18.55 -11.91 19.28
CA SER A 283 17.90 -11.31 20.43
C SER A 283 16.66 -10.48 19.99
N GLU A 284 15.59 -10.48 20.79
CA GLU A 284 14.38 -9.70 20.47
C GLU A 284 14.66 -8.20 20.34
N LYS A 285 15.62 -7.70 21.12
CA LYS A 285 16.02 -6.29 21.14
C LYS A 285 16.98 -5.95 20.00
N PHE A 286 17.93 -6.83 19.71
CA PHE A 286 18.93 -6.67 18.66
C PHE A 286 18.80 -7.83 17.68
N LYS A 287 18.06 -7.58 16.59
CA LYS A 287 17.83 -8.52 15.49
C LYS A 287 19.03 -8.60 14.54
N GLY A 288 20.24 -8.68 15.10
CA GLY A 288 21.49 -8.62 14.35
C GLY A 288 21.88 -9.97 13.75
N VAL A 289 22.25 -9.98 12.47
CA VAL A 289 22.92 -11.10 11.79
C VAL A 289 24.23 -10.64 11.20
N ARG A 290 25.23 -11.51 11.26
CA ARG A 290 26.57 -11.33 10.72
C ARG A 290 26.68 -12.09 9.40
N LEU A 291 26.98 -11.37 8.32
CA LEU A 291 27.29 -11.95 7.02
C LEU A 291 28.80 -12.06 6.86
N ASN A 292 29.30 -13.27 6.71
CA ASN A 292 30.69 -13.59 6.41
C ASN A 292 30.79 -13.90 4.92
N VAL A 293 31.35 -12.98 4.14
CA VAL A 293 31.56 -13.17 2.71
C VAL A 293 32.98 -13.67 2.51
N SER A 294 33.14 -14.77 1.78
CA SER A 294 34.44 -15.35 1.41
C SER A 294 34.38 -15.97 0.02
N PRO A 295 35.51 -16.23 -0.66
CA PRO A 295 35.50 -16.89 -1.96
C PRO A 295 34.66 -18.17 -1.96
N GLY A 296 33.61 -18.22 -2.78
CA GLY A 296 32.69 -19.36 -2.91
C GLY A 296 31.60 -19.50 -1.84
N ALA A 297 31.62 -18.73 -0.75
CA ALA A 297 30.72 -18.96 0.38
C ALA A 297 30.22 -17.67 1.08
N LEU A 298 28.93 -17.66 1.41
CA LEU A 298 28.27 -16.69 2.28
C LEU A 298 27.83 -17.37 3.57
N GLY A 299 28.56 -17.11 4.66
CA GLY A 299 28.15 -17.50 6.00
C GLY A 299 27.16 -16.51 6.61
N ILE A 300 26.12 -17.00 7.26
CA ILE A 300 25.16 -16.19 8.02
C ILE A 300 25.18 -16.69 9.46
N ALA A 301 25.51 -15.81 10.40
CA ALA A 301 25.59 -16.15 11.81
C ALA A 301 24.79 -15.20 12.69
N SER A 302 24.24 -15.73 13.78
CA SER A 302 23.61 -14.94 14.85
C SER A 302 23.84 -15.60 16.20
N SER A 303 23.72 -14.80 17.25
CA SER A 303 23.73 -15.26 18.63
C SER A 303 22.82 -14.42 19.51
N ASN A 304 22.42 -14.97 20.66
CA ASN A 304 21.62 -14.30 21.68
C ASN A 304 22.33 -14.26 23.05
N ALA A 305 21.66 -13.69 24.05
CA ALA A 305 22.22 -13.50 25.39
C ALA A 305 22.42 -14.83 26.15
N GLU A 306 21.66 -15.85 25.74
CA GLU A 306 21.65 -17.22 26.23
C GLU A 306 22.79 -18.07 25.64
N GLN A 307 23.66 -17.48 24.81
CA GLN A 307 24.77 -18.14 24.11
C GLN A 307 24.30 -19.22 23.12
N GLU A 308 23.07 -19.11 22.61
CA GLU A 308 22.61 -19.93 21.50
C GLU A 308 23.12 -19.31 20.19
N GLU A 309 23.52 -20.16 19.24
CA GLU A 309 24.11 -19.73 17.97
C GLU A 309 23.40 -20.38 16.79
N ALA A 310 23.16 -19.61 15.73
CA ALA A 310 22.82 -20.12 14.40
C ALA A 310 24.00 -19.91 13.44
N LYS A 311 24.28 -20.92 12.62
CA LYS A 311 25.25 -20.84 11.51
C LYS A 311 24.65 -21.47 10.28
N GLU A 312 24.61 -20.69 9.22
CA GLU A 312 24.11 -21.07 7.90
C GLU A 312 25.20 -20.74 6.88
N GLU A 313 25.28 -21.53 5.81
CA GLU A 313 26.23 -21.30 4.73
C GLU A 313 25.52 -21.48 3.39
N LEU A 314 25.78 -20.56 2.47
CA LEU A 314 25.28 -20.59 1.10
C LEU A 314 26.45 -20.56 0.14
N GLU A 315 26.42 -21.43 -0.87
CA GLU A 315 27.35 -21.34 -2.01
C GLU A 315 27.01 -20.09 -2.84
N ILE A 316 28.04 -19.29 -3.13
CA ILE A 316 27.90 -18.06 -3.93
C ILE A 316 29.01 -17.95 -4.97
N ASP A 317 28.71 -17.34 -6.11
CA ASP A 317 29.74 -16.96 -7.09
C ASP A 317 30.38 -15.64 -6.66
N TYR A 318 31.41 -15.73 -5.82
CA TYR A 318 32.20 -14.61 -5.35
C TYR A 318 33.67 -15.01 -5.26
N GLY A 319 34.56 -14.19 -5.81
CA GLY A 319 36.01 -14.42 -5.82
C GLY A 319 36.84 -13.28 -5.23
N GLY A 320 36.21 -12.34 -4.52
CA GLY A 320 36.88 -11.20 -3.90
C GLY A 320 37.43 -11.49 -2.50
N ASP A 321 37.90 -10.45 -1.82
CA ASP A 321 38.46 -10.56 -0.46
C ASP A 321 37.39 -10.98 0.56
N SER A 322 37.81 -11.72 1.61
CA SER A 322 36.91 -12.08 2.70
C SER A 322 36.66 -10.90 3.63
N PHE A 323 35.40 -10.67 4.01
CA PHE A 323 35.02 -9.65 4.98
C PHE A 323 33.74 -10.02 5.72
N GLU A 324 33.51 -9.32 6.82
CA GLU A 324 32.35 -9.50 7.68
C GLU A 324 31.55 -8.20 7.75
N ILE A 325 30.22 -8.30 7.72
CA ILE A 325 29.32 -7.16 7.90
C ILE A 325 28.06 -7.56 8.66
N GLY A 326 27.63 -6.71 9.59
CA GLY A 326 26.42 -6.91 10.39
C GLY A 326 25.20 -6.18 9.83
N PHE A 327 24.02 -6.79 9.91
CA PHE A 327 22.75 -6.17 9.51
C PHE A 327 21.62 -6.51 10.49
N ASN A 328 20.57 -5.70 10.45
CA ASN A 328 19.28 -6.11 11.00
C ASN A 328 18.66 -7.15 10.07
N VAL A 329 18.44 -8.37 10.57
CA VAL A 329 17.89 -9.47 9.77
C VAL A 329 16.49 -9.16 9.26
N GLY A 330 15.67 -8.44 10.04
CA GLY A 330 14.33 -8.03 9.63
C GLY A 330 14.35 -7.11 8.41
N TYR A 331 15.35 -6.23 8.30
CA TYR A 331 15.50 -5.36 7.14
C TYR A 331 15.89 -6.13 5.87
N LEU A 332 16.71 -7.18 5.99
CA LEU A 332 17.03 -8.05 4.86
C LEU A 332 15.82 -8.92 4.48
N MET A 333 15.12 -9.48 5.46
CA MET A 333 13.95 -10.32 5.22
C MET A 333 12.81 -9.54 4.55
N ASP A 334 12.55 -8.30 4.97
CA ASP A 334 11.45 -7.50 4.42
C ASP A 334 11.61 -7.26 2.91
N VAL A 335 12.82 -6.94 2.44
CA VAL A 335 13.05 -6.75 0.99
C VAL A 335 12.88 -8.06 0.22
N LEU A 336 13.41 -9.17 0.73
CA LEU A 336 13.33 -10.47 0.06
C LEU A 336 11.91 -11.06 0.05
N ALA A 337 11.09 -10.74 1.06
CA ALA A 337 9.70 -11.18 1.17
C ALA A 337 8.75 -10.37 0.27
N ASN A 338 9.11 -9.14 -0.10
CA ASN A 338 8.31 -8.27 -0.97
C ASN A 338 8.78 -8.28 -2.44
N MET A 339 9.53 -9.32 -2.83
CA MET A 339 9.99 -9.57 -4.19
C MET A 339 9.56 -10.98 -4.62
N SER A 340 9.20 -11.13 -5.90
CA SER A 340 8.75 -12.42 -6.47
C SER A 340 9.80 -13.09 -7.35
N GLN A 341 10.85 -12.38 -7.75
CA GLN A 341 11.87 -12.87 -8.66
C GLN A 341 12.77 -13.92 -8.01
N ASP A 342 13.39 -14.75 -8.82
CA ASP A 342 14.18 -15.88 -8.33
C ASP A 342 15.55 -15.45 -7.81
N MET A 343 16.15 -14.42 -8.42
CA MET A 343 17.49 -13.96 -8.11
C MET A 343 17.49 -12.54 -7.55
N VAL A 344 18.44 -12.25 -6.65
CA VAL A 344 18.73 -10.90 -6.17
C VAL A 344 20.22 -10.64 -6.27
N THR A 345 20.62 -9.38 -6.45
CA THR A 345 22.02 -8.97 -6.36
C THR A 345 22.23 -8.14 -5.11
N VAL A 346 23.08 -8.63 -4.21
CA VAL A 346 23.54 -7.93 -3.01
C VAL A 346 24.90 -7.30 -3.32
N SER A 347 24.95 -5.96 -3.30
CA SER A 347 26.15 -5.18 -3.56
C SER A 347 26.72 -4.61 -2.26
N LEU A 348 28.00 -4.85 -2.02
CA LEU A 348 28.73 -4.56 -0.78
C LEU A 348 30.07 -3.87 -1.10
N GLN A 349 30.58 -3.11 -0.12
CA GLN A 349 31.86 -2.40 -0.25
C GLN A 349 32.85 -2.87 0.82
N ASP A 350 32.48 -2.68 2.08
CA ASP A 350 33.26 -2.99 3.27
C ASP A 350 32.29 -3.20 4.45
N SER A 351 32.83 -3.39 5.66
CA SER A 351 32.08 -3.67 6.89
C SER A 351 31.26 -2.50 7.45
N ASN A 352 31.44 -1.28 6.94
CA ASN A 352 30.80 -0.06 7.47
C ASN A 352 29.89 0.65 6.45
N SER A 353 29.94 0.22 5.20
CA SER A 353 29.15 0.79 4.10
C SER A 353 27.78 0.13 3.98
N SER A 354 26.78 0.92 3.56
CA SER A 354 25.44 0.40 3.27
C SER A 354 25.48 -0.66 2.17
N ALA A 355 24.66 -1.70 2.31
CA ALA A 355 24.42 -2.63 1.22
C ALA A 355 23.41 -2.03 0.24
N LEU A 356 23.57 -2.37 -1.05
CA LEU A 356 22.59 -2.11 -2.09
C LEU A 356 22.07 -3.44 -2.63
N ILE A 357 20.78 -3.71 -2.41
CA ILE A 357 20.07 -4.86 -2.93
C ILE A 357 19.30 -4.41 -4.18
N THR A 358 19.50 -5.12 -5.28
CA THR A 358 18.86 -4.86 -6.58
C THR A 358 18.32 -6.15 -7.16
N ASN A 359 17.51 -6.02 -8.21
CA ASN A 359 16.96 -7.13 -8.94
C ASN A 359 17.51 -7.12 -10.38
N PRO A 360 18.15 -8.21 -10.86
CA PRO A 360 18.61 -8.30 -12.24
C PRO A 360 17.51 -8.10 -13.28
N GLU A 361 16.26 -8.42 -12.94
CA GLU A 361 15.10 -8.31 -13.84
C GLU A 361 14.37 -6.96 -13.72
N ILE A 362 14.68 -6.13 -12.72
CA ILE A 362 14.01 -4.85 -12.47
C ILE A 362 15.04 -3.75 -12.26
N GLU A 363 15.41 -3.07 -13.34
CA GLU A 363 16.40 -1.98 -13.33
C GLU A 363 16.00 -0.81 -12.42
N GLY A 364 14.71 -0.51 -12.35
CA GLY A 364 14.15 0.60 -11.57
C GLY A 364 14.07 0.35 -10.06
N PHE A 365 14.50 -0.80 -9.55
CA PHE A 365 14.40 -1.16 -8.13
C PHE A 365 15.75 -1.05 -7.42
N LYS A 366 15.78 -0.36 -6.28
CA LYS A 366 16.95 -0.22 -5.41
C LYS A 366 16.53 -0.27 -3.95
N TYR A 367 17.22 -1.09 -3.16
CA TYR A 367 17.05 -1.14 -1.71
C TYR A 367 18.38 -0.94 -1.00
N VAL A 368 18.42 0.00 -0.07
CA VAL A 368 19.60 0.33 0.72
C VAL A 368 19.34 -0.06 2.16
N VAL A 369 20.31 -0.71 2.80
CA VAL A 369 20.25 -1.03 4.24
C VAL A 369 21.56 -0.65 4.90
N MET A 370 21.46 0.09 6.00
CA MET A 370 22.62 0.51 6.80
C MET A 370 23.16 -0.68 7.61
N PRO A 371 24.48 -0.84 7.72
CA PRO A 371 25.06 -1.90 8.55
C PRO A 371 24.87 -1.61 10.04
N MET A 372 24.97 -2.67 10.82
CA MET A 372 25.00 -2.64 12.28
C MET A 372 26.39 -3.08 12.75
N ARG A 373 26.88 -2.43 13.82
CA ARG A 373 28.01 -2.97 14.59
C ARG A 373 27.48 -4.07 15.50
N ILE A 374 28.00 -5.28 15.35
CA ILE A 374 27.60 -6.48 16.09
C ILE A 374 28.74 -6.92 17.01
#